data_AF-A0A3D1J7R3-F1
#
_entry.id   AF-A0A3D1J7R3-F1
#
_cell.length_a   1.000
_cell.length_b   1.000
_cell.length_c   1.000
_cell.angle_alpha   90.00
_cell.angle_beta   90.00
_cell.angle_gamma   90.00
#
_symmetry.space_group_name_H-M   'P 1'
#
loop_
_entity.id
_entity.type
_entity.pdbx_description
1 polymer ?
#
loop_
_entity_poly.entity_id
_entity_poly.type
_entity_poly.pdbx_seq_one_letter_code
_entity_poly.pdbx_strand_id
1 'polypeptide(L)'
;MKKQYETAMINRGGRVGEVEAPNGSFHLKIDKPGLHSEGTNPEQLFAAGYASCFNGAVQHMLKEHNIESESEVKARVSLYQHEDGSYQIGVILEVSLPGVEKAEAEKIA
;
A
#
# COMPACT_ATOMS: atom_id res chain seq x y z
N MET A 1 -0.13 -25.71 4.26
CA MET A 1 -0.22 -24.26 4.57
C MET A 1 -1.41 -24.04 5.49
N LYS A 2 -1.30 -23.16 6.50
CA LYS A 2 -2.41 -22.80 7.38
C LYS A 2 -2.82 -21.34 7.10
N LYS A 3 -4.07 -21.14 6.69
CA LYS A 3 -4.65 -19.79 6.53
C LYS A 3 -4.84 -19.16 7.92
N GLN A 4 -4.21 -18.00 8.15
CA GLN A 4 -4.30 -17.30 9.44
C GLN A 4 -5.41 -16.25 9.45
N TYR A 5 -5.66 -15.59 8.31
CA TYR A 5 -6.67 -14.55 8.17
C TYR A 5 -7.13 -14.46 6.71
N GLU A 6 -8.38 -14.05 6.49
CA GLU A 6 -8.95 -13.72 5.19
C GLU A 6 -10.06 -12.67 5.36
N THR A 7 -10.14 -11.75 4.41
CA THR A 7 -11.21 -10.76 4.33
C THR A 7 -11.51 -10.46 2.87
N ALA A 8 -12.65 -9.82 2.62
CA ALA A 8 -13.05 -9.34 1.30
C ALA A 8 -13.35 -7.83 1.36
N MET A 9 -13.27 -7.17 0.22
CA MET A 9 -13.76 -5.82 0.00
C MET A 9 -14.77 -5.86 -1.15
N ILE A 10 -15.93 -5.22 -0.98
CA ILE A 10 -16.99 -5.21 -1.99
C ILE A 10 -16.96 -3.84 -2.66
N ASN A 11 -16.71 -3.80 -3.98
CA ASN A 11 -16.78 -2.57 -4.78
C ASN A 11 -18.06 -2.57 -5.64
N ARG A 12 -18.77 -1.45 -5.65
CA ARG A 12 -19.92 -1.18 -6.53
C ARG A 12 -19.65 0.08 -7.34
N GLY A 13 -19.94 0.06 -8.64
CA GLY A 13 -19.71 1.20 -9.53
C GLY A 13 -18.30 1.30 -10.13
N GLY A 14 -17.36 0.42 -9.77
CA GLY A 14 -16.03 0.39 -10.38
C GLY A 14 -15.19 1.61 -9.99
N ARG A 15 -14.62 2.29 -11.01
CA ARG A 15 -13.73 3.46 -10.82
C ARG A 15 -14.45 4.76 -10.44
N VAL A 16 -15.79 4.76 -10.40
CA VAL A 16 -16.62 5.85 -9.87
C VAL A 16 -17.76 5.22 -9.08
N GLY A 17 -17.60 5.10 -7.77
CA GLY A 17 -18.51 4.33 -6.93
C GLY A 17 -18.07 4.27 -5.48
N GLU A 18 -18.15 3.09 -4.87
CA GLU A 18 -17.85 2.89 -3.45
C GLU A 18 -17.18 1.53 -3.22
N VAL A 19 -16.40 1.43 -2.14
CA VAL A 19 -15.81 0.17 -1.66
C VAL A 19 -16.04 0.04 -0.16
N GLU A 20 -16.41 -1.16 0.29
CA GLU A 20 -16.69 -1.42 1.70
C GLU A 20 -16.21 -2.80 2.19
N ALA A 21 -15.96 -2.92 3.49
CA ALA A 21 -15.74 -4.20 4.14
C ALA A 21 -17.10 -4.84 4.51
N PRO A 22 -17.28 -6.16 4.37
CA PRO A 22 -18.54 -6.85 4.69
C PRO A 22 -19.05 -6.67 6.12
N ASN A 23 -18.13 -6.40 7.06
CA ASN A 23 -18.43 -6.15 8.47
C ASN A 23 -18.74 -4.66 8.77
N GLY A 24 -18.75 -3.79 7.75
CA GLY A 24 -19.00 -2.36 7.89
C GLY A 24 -17.85 -1.54 8.50
N SER A 25 -16.67 -2.13 8.77
CA SER A 25 -15.57 -1.40 9.42
C SER A 25 -14.83 -0.43 8.51
N PHE A 26 -15.09 -0.50 7.20
CA PHE A 26 -14.43 0.31 6.18
C PHE A 26 -15.42 0.62 5.08
N HIS A 27 -15.54 1.88 4.70
CA HIS A 27 -16.36 2.33 3.58
C HIS A 27 -15.77 3.61 2.99
N LEU A 28 -15.46 3.62 1.70
CA LEU A 28 -14.88 4.77 1.01
C LEU A 28 -15.51 4.96 -0.38
N LYS A 29 -15.65 6.23 -0.79
CA LYS A 29 -15.97 6.61 -2.16
C LYS A 29 -14.76 6.36 -3.07
N ILE A 30 -14.99 5.79 -4.24
CA ILE A 30 -13.99 5.62 -5.31
C ILE A 30 -14.29 6.63 -6.40
N ASP A 31 -13.28 7.41 -6.79
CA ASP A 31 -13.32 8.38 -7.86
C ASP A 31 -12.14 8.18 -8.83
N LYS A 32 -12.22 8.83 -9.99
CA LYS A 32 -11.08 8.90 -10.92
C LYS A 32 -9.95 9.73 -10.31
N PRO A 33 -8.67 9.42 -10.60
CA PRO A 33 -7.56 10.26 -10.17
C PRO A 33 -7.74 11.71 -10.64
N GLY A 34 -7.57 12.67 -9.73
CA GLY A 34 -7.67 14.10 -10.04
C GLY A 34 -7.47 14.97 -8.81
N LEU A 35 -7.04 16.22 -9.01
CA LEU A 35 -6.65 17.16 -7.95
C LEU A 35 -7.80 17.51 -6.96
N HIS A 36 -9.05 17.22 -7.33
CA HIS A 36 -10.26 17.59 -6.59
C HIS A 36 -11.22 16.41 -6.39
N SER A 37 -10.75 15.16 -6.40
CA SER A 37 -11.64 14.04 -6.06
C SER A 37 -11.94 14.04 -4.56
N GLU A 38 -13.21 13.90 -4.22
CA GLU A 38 -13.64 13.75 -2.81
C GLU A 38 -13.43 12.31 -2.30
N GLY A 39 -13.41 11.33 -3.22
CA GLY A 39 -13.08 9.94 -2.95
C GLY A 39 -11.61 9.60 -3.16
N THR A 40 -11.26 8.37 -2.78
CA THR A 40 -9.96 7.75 -3.10
C THR A 40 -9.99 7.11 -4.49
N ASN A 41 -8.91 6.47 -4.91
CA ASN A 41 -8.83 5.70 -6.15
C ASN A 41 -8.14 4.35 -5.93
N PRO A 42 -8.28 3.38 -6.86
CA PRO A 42 -7.67 2.07 -6.73
C PRO A 42 -6.16 2.11 -6.50
N GLU A 43 -5.45 3.04 -7.13
CA GLU A 43 -4.00 3.16 -7.01
C GLU A 43 -3.57 3.63 -5.60
N GLN A 44 -4.30 4.56 -4.99
CA GLN A 44 -4.10 4.98 -3.60
C GLN A 44 -4.40 3.85 -2.61
N LEU A 45 -5.46 3.07 -2.83
CA LEU A 45 -5.79 1.92 -1.97
C LEU A 45 -4.71 0.84 -2.04
N PHE A 46 -4.20 0.56 -3.24
CA PHE A 46 -3.08 -0.35 -3.44
C PHE A 46 -1.81 0.18 -2.74
N ALA A 47 -1.51 1.48 -2.90
CA ALA A 47 -0.38 2.12 -2.22
C ALA A 47 -0.49 2.02 -0.70
N ALA A 48 -1.67 2.31 -0.14
CA ALA A 48 -1.93 2.24 1.29
C ALA A 48 -1.73 0.82 1.83
N GLY A 49 -2.35 -0.18 1.20
CA GLY A 49 -2.21 -1.58 1.60
C GLY A 49 -0.77 -2.06 1.53
N TYR A 50 -0.05 -1.74 0.45
CA TYR A 50 1.33 -2.18 0.27
C TYR A 50 2.28 -1.46 1.23
N ALA A 51 2.16 -0.14 1.41
CA ALA A 51 2.96 0.60 2.37
C ALA A 51 2.76 0.08 3.79
N SER A 52 1.51 -0.15 4.23
CA SER A 52 1.24 -0.70 5.57
C SER A 52 1.79 -2.10 5.75
N CYS A 53 1.63 -2.97 4.74
CA CYS A 53 2.15 -4.34 4.79
C CYS A 53 3.68 -4.35 4.87
N PHE A 54 4.34 -3.59 4.00
CA PHE A 54 5.80 -3.54 3.96
C PHE A 54 6.39 -2.89 5.21
N ASN A 55 5.76 -1.83 5.74
CA ASN A 55 6.20 -1.23 6.99
C ASN A 55 6.11 -2.22 8.16
N GLY A 56 5.04 -3.02 8.22
CA GLY A 56 4.92 -4.09 9.21
C GLY A 56 6.03 -5.15 9.11
N ALA A 57 6.45 -5.49 7.88
CA ALA A 57 7.60 -6.37 7.66
C ALA A 57 8.93 -5.74 8.11
N VAL A 58 9.17 -4.47 7.77
CA VAL A 58 10.36 -3.73 8.23
C VAL A 58 10.42 -3.67 9.76
N GLN A 59 9.31 -3.37 10.43
CA GLN A 59 9.21 -3.38 11.90
C GLN A 59 9.50 -4.76 12.51
N HIS A 60 9.12 -5.83 11.81
CA HIS A 60 9.47 -7.18 12.23
C HIS A 60 10.99 -7.42 12.14
N MET A 61 11.61 -7.03 11.03
CA MET A 61 13.05 -7.19 10.81
C MET A 61 13.91 -6.37 11.78
N LEU A 62 13.51 -5.13 12.09
CA LEU A 62 14.16 -4.30 13.11
C LEU A 62 14.22 -5.02 14.46
N LYS A 63 13.10 -5.64 14.87
CA LYS A 63 13.03 -6.43 16.12
C LYS A 63 13.90 -7.67 16.06
N GLU A 64 13.89 -8.40 14.95
CA GLU A 64 14.72 -9.60 14.77
C GLU A 64 16.22 -9.28 14.88
N HIS A 65 16.64 -8.11 14.40
CA HIS A 65 18.03 -7.65 14.41
C HIS A 65 18.40 -6.82 15.67
N ASN A 66 17.46 -6.61 16.60
CA ASN A 66 17.63 -5.76 17.78
C ASN A 66 18.09 -4.33 17.44
N ILE A 67 17.56 -3.77 16.34
CA ILE A 67 17.82 -2.39 15.90
C ILE A 67 16.68 -1.51 16.41
N GLU A 68 17.01 -0.45 17.14
CA GLU A 68 16.03 0.55 17.59
C GLU A 68 15.95 1.70 16.58
N SER A 69 14.84 1.76 15.84
CA SER A 69 14.52 2.86 14.93
C SER A 69 13.01 2.93 14.67
N GLU A 70 12.53 4.11 14.36
CA GLU A 70 11.18 4.30 13.80
C GLU A 70 11.20 3.91 12.31
N SER A 71 10.07 3.42 11.80
CA SER A 71 9.95 3.05 10.39
C SER A 71 8.77 3.71 9.70
N GLU A 72 9.05 4.34 8.56
CA GLU A 72 8.06 4.87 7.65
C GLU A 72 8.28 4.28 6.25
N VAL A 73 7.20 3.83 5.61
CA VAL A 73 7.23 3.37 4.22
C VAL A 73 6.24 4.19 3.40
N LYS A 74 6.74 4.79 2.33
CA LYS A 74 5.94 5.47 1.33
C LYS A 74 5.92 4.65 0.05
N ALA A 75 4.73 4.21 -0.36
CA ALA A 75 4.53 3.54 -1.64
C ALA A 75 4.08 4.54 -2.71
N ARG A 76 4.86 4.69 -3.77
CA ARG A 76 4.46 5.40 -5.00
C ARG A 76 3.96 4.38 -6.00
N VAL A 77 2.68 4.45 -6.32
CA VAL A 77 2.02 3.55 -7.28
C VAL A 77 1.71 4.33 -8.55
N SER A 78 2.12 3.79 -9.68
CA SER A 78 1.91 4.37 -11.00
C SER A 78 1.09 3.42 -11.86
N LEU A 79 0.09 3.97 -12.57
CA LEU A 79 -0.66 3.27 -13.61
C LEU A 79 -0.12 3.68 -14.97
N TYR A 80 0.50 2.75 -15.68
CA TYR A 80 0.98 2.92 -17.04
C TYR A 80 -0.02 2.33 -18.03
N GLN A 81 -0.13 2.95 -19.20
CA GLN A 81 -0.87 2.42 -20.33
C GLN A 81 0.09 2.18 -21.48
N HIS A 82 0.07 0.97 -22.04
CA HIS A 82 0.85 0.58 -23.21
C HIS A 82 0.15 0.99 -24.51
N GLU A 83 0.89 0.99 -25.62
CA GLU A 83 0.35 1.37 -26.93
C GLU A 83 -0.80 0.47 -27.41
N ASP A 84 -0.80 -0.81 -26.99
CA ASP A 84 -1.87 -1.77 -27.27
C ASP A 84 -3.13 -1.57 -26.41
N GLY A 85 -3.12 -0.56 -25.53
CA GLY A 85 -4.21 -0.21 -24.63
C GLY A 85 -4.24 -0.99 -23.32
N SER A 86 -3.31 -1.94 -23.10
CA SER A 86 -3.17 -2.66 -21.84
C SER A 86 -2.61 -1.76 -20.73
N TYR A 87 -2.89 -2.12 -19.48
CA TYR A 87 -2.43 -1.37 -18.30
C TYR A 87 -1.43 -2.16 -17.47
N GLN A 88 -0.46 -1.45 -16.90
CA GLN A 88 0.53 -2.01 -15.98
C GLN A 88 0.64 -1.14 -14.72
N ILE A 89 0.83 -1.78 -13.57
CA ILE A 89 1.17 -1.10 -12.31
C ILE A 89 2.68 -1.14 -12.11
N GLY A 90 3.27 0.01 -11.77
CA GLY A 90 4.60 0.10 -11.19
C GLY A 90 4.56 0.61 -9.76
N VAL A 91 5.50 0.17 -8.94
CA VAL A 91 5.58 0.51 -7.52
C VAL A 91 7.01 0.89 -7.17
N ILE A 92 7.17 1.99 -6.43
CA ILE A 92 8.43 2.33 -5.76
C ILE A 92 8.13 2.45 -4.27
N LEU A 93 8.85 1.69 -3.44
CA LEU A 93 8.81 1.80 -2.00
C LEU A 93 9.98 2.66 -1.53
N GLU A 94 9.69 3.67 -0.72
CA GLU A 94 10.69 4.49 -0.04
C GLU A 94 10.61 4.17 1.45
N VAL A 95 11.68 3.64 2.01
CA VAL A 95 11.76 3.27 3.42
C VAL A 95 12.64 4.28 4.14
N SER A 96 12.14 4.84 5.23
CA SER A 96 12.86 5.75 6.12
C SER A 96 13.11 5.05 7.46
N LEU A 97 14.38 4.98 7.86
CA LEU A 97 14.87 4.40 9.11
C LEU A 97 15.84 5.37 9.78
N PRO A 98 15.35 6.39 10.50
CA PRO A 98 16.20 7.39 11.13
C PRO A 98 17.19 6.75 12.11
N GLY A 99 18.46 7.10 12.00
CA GLY A 99 19.53 6.59 12.87
C GLY A 99 20.08 5.22 12.50
N VAL A 100 19.59 4.58 11.43
CA VAL A 100 20.13 3.32 10.91
C VAL A 100 21.08 3.61 9.75
N GLU A 101 22.26 2.99 9.77
CA GLU A 101 23.22 3.11 8.67
C GLU A 101 22.66 2.51 7.38
N LYS A 102 22.91 3.17 6.24
CA LYS A 102 22.30 2.79 4.95
C LYS A 102 22.54 1.32 4.59
N ALA A 103 23.76 0.83 4.79
CA ALA A 103 24.10 -0.56 4.47
C ALA A 103 23.43 -1.59 5.40
N GLU A 104 22.99 -1.17 6.59
CA GLU A 104 22.20 -2.00 7.50
C GLU A 104 20.71 -1.93 7.12
N ALA A 105 20.20 -0.73 6.82
CA ALA A 105 18.84 -0.53 6.31
C ALA A 105 18.56 -1.36 5.06
N GLU A 106 19.49 -1.40 4.09
CA GLU A 106 19.36 -2.19 2.85
C GLU A 106 19.32 -3.71 3.06
N LYS A 107 19.68 -4.23 4.25
CA LYS A 107 19.60 -5.66 4.55
C LYS A 107 18.22 -6.08 5.08
N ILE A 108 17.47 -5.14 5.63
CA ILE A 108 16.20 -5.39 6.31
C ILE A 108 14.98 -4.79 5.60
N ALA A 109 15.22 -3.91 4.63
CA ALA A 109 14.21 -3.22 3.83
C ALA A 109 14.22 -3.67 2.36
#